data_AF-A0A956EKM6-F1
#
_entry.id   AF-A0A956EKM6-F1
#
_cell.length_a   1.000
_cell.length_b   1.000
_cell.length_c   1.000
_cell.angle_alpha   90.00
_cell.angle_beta   90.00
_cell.angle_gamma   90.00
#
_symmetry.space_group_name_H-M   'P 1'
#
loop_
_entity.id
_entity.type
_entity.pdbx_description
1 polymer ?
#
loop_
_entity_poly.entity_id
_entity_poly.type
_entity_poly.pdbx_seq_one_letter_code
_entity_poly.pdbx_strand_id
1 'polypeptide(L)'
;MTRPRRPLLGLLASAPLLLGALACQPRGELVAADGGRRQSAVDPTSKVSVVLTTGAWEGDPYYLDEDLTVIHAVIANMGDRPVRLAPGDLDLIDERGFRHELL
;
A
#
# COMPACT_ATOMS: atom_id res chain seq x y z
N MET A 1 -52.59 46.08 -15.79
CA MET A 1 -52.28 44.67 -16.14
C MET A 1 -50.89 44.33 -15.62
N THR A 2 -50.85 43.61 -14.51
CA THR A 2 -49.66 43.27 -13.72
C THR A 2 -49.08 41.92 -14.19
N ARG A 3 -47.80 41.89 -14.58
CA ARG A 3 -47.06 40.64 -14.89
C ARG A 3 -46.48 40.06 -13.59
N PRO A 4 -46.73 38.80 -13.23
CA PRO A 4 -46.05 38.18 -12.10
C PRO A 4 -44.65 37.74 -12.51
N ARG A 5 -43.65 38.19 -11.74
CA ARG A 5 -42.28 37.65 -11.73
C ARG A 5 -42.31 36.25 -11.12
N ARG A 6 -41.77 35.25 -11.83
CA ARG A 6 -41.52 33.91 -11.26
C ARG A 6 -40.04 33.75 -10.91
N PRO A 7 -39.72 33.12 -9.77
CA PRO A 7 -38.40 33.19 -9.15
C PRO A 7 -37.38 32.23 -9.79
N LEU A 8 -36.16 32.73 -9.98
CA LEU A 8 -34.93 31.96 -10.13
C LEU A 8 -34.61 31.29 -8.79
N LEU A 9 -35.12 30.09 -8.54
CA LEU A 9 -34.69 29.30 -7.37
C LEU A 9 -34.86 27.83 -7.68
N GLY A 10 -33.73 27.12 -7.82
CA GLY A 10 -33.75 25.66 -7.92
C GLY A 10 -32.65 25.08 -8.78
N LEU A 11 -31.38 25.42 -8.51
CA LEU A 11 -30.25 24.65 -9.04
C LEU A 11 -29.13 24.55 -7.99
N LEU A 12 -29.48 24.04 -6.80
CA LEU A 12 -28.56 23.79 -5.70
C LEU A 12 -28.89 22.45 -5.04
N ALA A 13 -28.75 21.34 -5.77
CA ALA A 13 -28.86 20.02 -5.15
C ALA A 13 -28.34 18.89 -6.06
N SER A 14 -27.06 18.87 -6.40
CA SER A 14 -26.44 17.63 -6.91
C SER A 14 -24.93 17.78 -7.03
N ALA A 15 -24.19 17.46 -5.96
CA ALA A 15 -22.95 16.68 -6.03
C ALA A 15 -22.23 16.65 -4.66
N PRO A 16 -22.41 15.57 -3.86
CA PRO A 16 -21.32 15.10 -3.03
C PRO A 16 -21.15 13.59 -3.24
N LEU A 17 -20.58 13.16 -4.37
CA LEU A 17 -20.32 11.73 -4.61
C LEU A 17 -18.92 11.43 -5.21
N LEU A 18 -18.04 12.43 -5.35
CA LEU A 18 -16.71 12.26 -5.97
C LEU A 18 -15.56 11.98 -4.98
N LEU A 19 -15.82 11.87 -3.67
CA LEU A 19 -14.77 11.67 -2.66
C LEU A 19 -14.34 10.20 -2.44
N GLY A 20 -14.99 9.22 -3.08
CA GLY A 20 -14.70 7.79 -2.88
C GLY A 20 -13.58 7.20 -3.77
N ALA A 21 -13.15 7.90 -4.82
CA ALA A 21 -12.28 7.31 -5.85
C ALA A 21 -10.78 7.36 -5.54
N LEU A 22 -10.36 7.96 -4.41
CA LEU A 22 -8.94 8.13 -4.07
C LEU A 22 -8.38 7.03 -3.13
N ALA A 23 -9.18 6.05 -2.72
CA ALA A 23 -8.76 5.06 -1.71
C ALA A 23 -8.16 3.76 -2.29
N CYS A 24 -8.22 3.54 -3.60
CA CYS A 24 -7.52 2.41 -4.22
C CYS A 24 -6.06 2.78 -4.48
N GLN A 25 -5.21 2.71 -3.46
CA GLN A 25 -3.77 2.57 -3.70
C GLN A 25 -3.55 1.16 -4.29
N PRO A 26 -3.08 1.03 -5.54
CA PRO A 26 -2.85 -0.27 -6.13
C PRO A 26 -1.72 -0.96 -5.36
N ARG A 27 -2.08 -1.97 -4.57
CA ARG A 27 -1.13 -3.00 -4.11
C ARG A 27 -1.01 -3.99 -5.24
N GLY A 28 0.08 -3.89 -6.00
CA GLY A 28 0.39 -4.81 -7.09
C GLY A 28 1.34 -5.88 -6.60
N GLU A 29 1.00 -7.14 -6.83
CA GLU A 29 1.91 -8.28 -6.69
C GLU A 29 2.31 -8.76 -8.09
N LEU A 30 3.62 -8.88 -8.32
CA LEU A 30 4.18 -9.51 -9.51
C LEU A 30 4.71 -10.87 -9.11
N VAL A 31 4.34 -11.91 -9.84
CA VAL A 31 4.81 -13.28 -9.63
C VAL A 31 5.61 -13.73 -10.85
N ALA A 32 6.85 -14.13 -10.63
CA ALA A 32 7.73 -14.66 -11.66
C ALA A 32 7.44 -16.15 -11.91
N ALA A 33 7.89 -16.67 -13.06
CA ALA A 33 7.64 -18.05 -13.46
C ALA A 33 8.31 -19.10 -12.54
N ASP A 34 9.36 -18.69 -11.83
CA ASP A 34 10.04 -19.47 -10.79
C ASP A 34 9.32 -19.43 -9.43
N GLY A 35 8.18 -18.73 -9.33
CA GLY A 35 7.41 -18.56 -8.10
C GLY A 35 7.90 -17.42 -7.20
N GLY A 36 8.94 -16.68 -7.59
CA GLY A 36 9.37 -15.46 -6.92
C GLY A 36 8.28 -14.39 -6.95
N ARG A 37 8.17 -13.60 -5.89
CA ARG A 37 7.13 -12.56 -5.73
C ARG A 37 7.76 -11.21 -5.52
N ARG A 38 7.15 -10.17 -6.08
CA ARG A 38 7.50 -8.77 -5.84
C ARG A 38 6.25 -7.98 -5.48
N GLN A 39 6.29 -7.35 -4.32
CA GLN A 39 5.20 -6.52 -3.80
C GLN A 39 5.69 -5.09 -3.63
N SER A 40 4.80 -4.11 -3.77
CA SER A 40 5.12 -2.71 -3.49
C SER A 40 4.05 -2.03 -2.67
N ALA A 41 4.49 -1.15 -1.78
CA ALA A 41 3.64 -0.32 -0.96
C ALA A 41 4.20 1.10 -0.90
N VAL A 42 3.30 2.08 -0.81
CA VAL A 42 3.66 3.49 -0.66
C VAL A 42 2.86 4.06 0.50
N ASP A 43 3.54 4.71 1.46
CA ASP A 43 2.86 5.51 2.46
C ASP A 43 2.56 6.90 1.89
N PRO A 44 1.28 7.29 1.72
CA PRO A 44 0.93 8.58 1.17
C PRO A 44 1.34 9.75 2.08
N THR A 45 1.59 9.51 3.37
CA THR A 45 1.95 10.57 4.34
C THR A 45 3.44 10.89 4.27
N SER A 46 4.31 9.90 4.50
CA SER A 46 5.76 10.08 4.47
C SER A 46 6.36 10.07 3.05
N LYS A 47 5.57 9.65 2.05
CA LYS A 47 6.03 9.40 0.67
C LYS A 47 7.14 8.35 0.58
N VAL A 48 7.25 7.49 1.59
CA VAL A 48 8.15 6.33 1.55
C VAL A 48 7.52 5.25 0.68
N SER A 49 8.29 4.73 -0.26
CA SER A 49 7.96 3.55 -1.06
C SER A 49 8.81 2.38 -0.60
N VAL A 50 8.19 1.23 -0.39
CA VAL A 50 8.85 -0.04 -0.08
C VAL A 50 8.55 -1.03 -1.19
N VAL A 51 9.59 -1.68 -1.71
CA VAL A 51 9.48 -2.80 -2.63
C VAL A 51 10.06 -4.03 -1.97
N LEU A 52 9.23 -5.06 -1.81
CA LEU A 52 9.58 -6.35 -1.25
C LEU A 52 9.78 -7.36 -2.37
N THR A 53 10.89 -8.09 -2.37
CA THR A 53 11.11 -9.23 -3.26
C THR A 53 11.39 -10.48 -2.44
N THR A 54 10.59 -11.52 -2.64
CA THR A 54 10.74 -12.83 -1.99
C THR A 54 10.96 -13.91 -3.06
N GLY A 55 11.83 -14.87 -2.79
CA GLY A 55 11.99 -16.05 -3.65
C GLY A 55 10.85 -17.05 -3.46
N ALA A 56 10.77 -18.04 -4.35
CA ALA A 56 10.09 -19.29 -4.02
C ALA A 56 10.94 -20.06 -3.01
N TRP A 57 10.33 -20.52 -1.92
CA TRP A 57 11.03 -21.37 -0.97
C TRP A 57 11.02 -22.81 -1.52
N GLU A 58 12.21 -23.33 -1.80
CA GLU A 58 12.43 -24.67 -2.38
C GLU A 58 12.85 -25.73 -1.32
N GLY A 59 12.82 -25.36 -0.03
CA GLY A 59 13.22 -26.22 1.08
C GLY A 59 12.19 -27.29 1.44
N ASP A 60 12.59 -28.20 2.34
CA ASP A 60 11.70 -29.20 2.94
C ASP A 60 11.00 -28.59 4.18
N PRO A 61 9.66 -28.71 4.32
CA PRO A 61 8.89 -28.03 5.37
C PRO A 61 9.22 -28.48 6.78
N TYR A 62 9.93 -29.59 6.94
CA TYR A 62 10.45 -30.00 8.23
C TYR A 62 11.59 -29.12 8.74
N TYR A 63 12.26 -28.36 7.87
CA TYR A 63 13.37 -27.45 8.24
C TYR A 63 12.96 -25.98 8.21
N LEU A 64 11.65 -25.68 8.15
CA LEU A 64 11.15 -24.31 8.05
C LEU A 64 11.62 -23.41 9.21
N ASP A 65 11.79 -23.99 10.41
CA ASP A 65 12.25 -23.28 11.60
C ASP A 65 13.78 -23.05 11.61
N GLU A 66 14.53 -23.78 10.79
CA GLU A 66 15.98 -23.68 10.64
C GLU A 66 16.38 -22.83 9.42
N ASP A 67 15.48 -22.68 8.45
CA ASP A 67 15.68 -21.95 7.21
C ASP A 67 15.32 -20.47 7.35
N LEU A 68 16.34 -19.62 7.47
CA LEU A 68 16.18 -18.17 7.35
C LEU A 68 15.82 -17.79 5.92
N THR A 69 14.61 -17.25 5.72
CA THR A 69 14.22 -16.67 4.42
C THR A 69 14.77 -15.24 4.32
N VAL A 70 15.69 -15.02 3.38
CA VAL A 70 16.22 -13.68 3.11
C VAL A 70 15.18 -12.87 2.35
N ILE A 71 14.79 -11.76 2.95
CA ILE A 71 13.90 -10.78 2.35
C ILE A 71 14.72 -9.61 1.79
N HIS A 72 14.52 -9.31 0.50
CA HIS A 72 15.12 -8.13 -0.10
C HIS A 72 14.09 -6.99 -0.12
N ALA A 73 14.37 -5.93 0.64
CA ALA A 73 13.56 -4.72 0.67
C ALA A 73 14.34 -3.52 0.12
N VAL A 74 13.75 -2.80 -0.84
CA VAL A 74 14.27 -1.51 -1.32
C VAL A 74 13.35 -0.41 -0.82
N ILE A 75 13.93 0.55 -0.09
CA ILE A 75 13.21 1.67 0.49
C ILE A 75 13.65 2.96 -0.22
N ALA A 76 12.67 3.69 -0.76
CA ALA A 76 12.90 4.97 -1.43
C ALA A 76 12.09 6.08 -0.76
N ASN A 77 12.76 7.15 -0.36
CA ASN A 77 12.11 8.38 0.08
C ASN A 77 11.80 9.24 -1.15
N MET A 78 10.51 9.36 -1.49
CA MET A 78 10.04 10.19 -2.62
C MET A 78 9.62 11.60 -2.18
N GLY A 79 9.80 11.93 -0.89
CA GLY A 79 9.47 13.23 -0.31
C GLY A 79 10.63 14.25 -0.37
N ASP A 80 10.32 15.48 0.01
CA ASP A 80 11.26 16.61 0.08
C ASP A 80 11.93 16.75 1.46
N ARG A 81 11.53 15.92 2.43
CA ARG A 81 12.05 15.91 3.80
C ARG A 81 12.83 14.63 4.09
N PRO A 82 13.95 14.71 4.84
CA PRO A 82 14.62 13.53 5.33
C PRO A 82 13.70 12.68 6.21
N VAL A 83 13.77 11.36 6.05
CA VAL A 83 13.08 10.38 6.89
C VAL A 83 14.13 9.57 7.63
N ARG A 84 14.01 9.50 8.97
CA ARG A 84 14.83 8.60 9.79
C ARG A 84 14.18 7.23 9.78
N LEU A 85 14.96 6.21 9.43
CA LEU A 85 14.57 4.81 9.52
C LEU A 85 15.48 4.12 10.54
N ALA A 86 14.88 3.37 11.46
CA ALA A 86 15.55 2.54 12.43
C ALA A 86 15.17 1.07 12.24
N PRO A 87 16.04 0.13 12.67
CA PRO A 87 15.63 -1.26 12.87
C PRO A 87 14.37 -1.28 13.78
N GLY A 88 13.30 -1.91 13.32
CA GLY A 88 12.00 -1.94 14.01
C GLY A 88 10.93 -0.99 13.46
N ASP A 89 11.27 -0.06 12.56
CA ASP A 89 10.27 0.76 11.85
C ASP A 89 9.57 -0.03 10.71
N LEU A 90 9.97 -1.28 10.49
CA LEU A 90 9.42 -2.19 9.50
C LEU A 90 8.81 -3.39 10.22
N ASP A 91 7.53 -3.63 9.97
CA ASP A 91 6.84 -4.84 10.43
C ASP A 91 6.63 -5.77 9.22
N LEU A 92 6.95 -7.05 9.39
CA LEU A 92 6.50 -8.10 8.47
C LEU A 92 5.17 -8.66 8.98
N ILE A 93 4.09 -8.39 8.26
CA ILE A 93 2.74 -8.82 8.64
C ILE A 93 2.17 -9.71 7.53
N ASP A 94 1.73 -10.92 7.88
CA ASP A 94 1.08 -11.82 6.92
C ASP A 94 -0.38 -11.40 6.64
N GLU A 95 -1.03 -12.06 5.67
CA GLU A 95 -2.42 -11.77 5.28
C GLU A 95 -3.44 -12.02 6.41
N ARG A 96 -3.07 -12.82 7.41
CA ARG A 96 -3.89 -13.13 8.58
C ARG A 96 -3.68 -12.12 9.71
N GLY A 97 -2.71 -11.21 9.56
CA GLY A 97 -2.36 -10.18 10.54
C GLY A 97 -1.30 -10.62 11.56
N PHE A 98 -0.65 -11.76 11.39
CA PHE A 98 0.46 -12.16 12.26
C PHE A 98 1.70 -11.33 11.97
N ARG A 99 2.32 -10.82 13.05
CA ARG A 99 3.59 -10.09 12.98
C ARG A 99 4.75 -11.04 13.14
N HIS A 100 5.76 -10.88 12.30
CA HIS A 100 7.00 -11.64 12.34
C HIS A 100 8.15 -10.72 12.74
N GLU A 101 9.03 -11.20 13.62
CA GLU A 101 10.26 -10.48 13.96
C GLU A 101 11.20 -10.42 12.76
N LEU A 102 11.75 -9.23 12.52
CA LEU A 102 12.88 -9.03 11.62
C LEU A 102 14.15 -9.04 12.48
N LEU A 103 15.00 -10.06 12.30
CA LEU A 103 16.26 -10.24 13.01
C LEU A 103 17.42 -9.52 12.30
#